data_AF-A0A661SWP6-F1
#
_entry.id   AF-A0A661SWP6-F1
#
_cell.length_a   1.000
_cell.length_b   1.000
_cell.length_c   1.000
_cell.angle_alpha   90.00
_cell.angle_beta   90.00
_cell.angle_gamma   90.00
#
_symmetry.space_group_name_H-M   'P 1'
#
loop_
_entity.id
_entity.type
_entity.pdbx_description
1 polymer ?
#
loop_
_entity_poly.entity_id
_entity_poly.type
_entity_poly.pdbx_seq_one_letter_code
_entity_poly.pdbx_strand_id
1 'polypeptide(L)' 'MTRKQLLEALLVSETPADSLLSALAEFGWDCEEELVLLRCDHVAAMLRQFLSGEISDLNISDWADAVEGRD' A
#
# COMPACT_ATOMS: atom_id res chain seq x y z
N MET A 1 -15.35 0.99 -4.16
CA MET A 1 -14.20 1.89 -4.31
C MET A 1 -13.64 1.73 -5.71
N THR A 2 -13.03 2.77 -6.27
CA THR A 2 -12.28 2.66 -7.54
C THR A 2 -10.88 2.10 -7.31
N ARG A 3 -10.22 1.61 -8.35
CA ARG A 3 -8.80 1.18 -8.29
C ARG A 3 -7.90 2.27 -7.70
N LYS A 4 -8.11 3.52 -8.10
CA LYS A 4 -7.39 4.68 -7.56
C LYS A 4 -7.60 4.83 -6.05
N GLN A 5 -8.84 4.77 -5.57
CA GLN A 5 -9.15 4.90 -4.14
C GLN A 5 -8.52 3.78 -3.30
N LEU A 6 -8.49 2.55 -3.82
CA LEU A 6 -7.85 1.42 -3.15
C LEU A 6 -6.32 1.57 -3.13
N LEU A 7 -5.72 2.08 -4.20
CA LEU A 7 -4.29 2.38 -4.24
C LEU A 7 -3.93 3.56 -3.32
N GLU A 8 -4.75 4.61 -3.25
CA GLU A 8 -4.58 5.70 -2.29
C GLU A 8 -4.63 5.18 -0.86
N ALA A 9 -5.58 4.29 -0.56
CA ALA A 9 -5.67 3.63 0.74
C ALA A 9 -4.43 2.78 1.04
N LEU A 10 -3.91 2.04 0.07
CA LEU A 10 -2.67 1.27 0.23
C LEU A 10 -1.47 2.16 0.62
N LEU A 11 -1.36 3.36 0.04
CA LEU A 11 -0.23 4.27 0.33
C LEU A 11 -0.28 4.90 1.73
N VAL A 12 -1.46 4.97 2.35
CA VAL A 12 -1.65 5.61 3.67
C VAL A 12 -1.97 4.61 4.79
N SER A 13 -2.33 3.38 4.46
CA SER A 13 -2.63 2.35 5.43
C SER A 13 -1.35 1.76 6.04
N GLU A 14 -1.37 1.68 7.36
CA GLU A 14 -0.31 1.17 8.23
C GLU A 14 -0.09 -0.35 8.05
N THR A 15 -1.11 -1.05 7.56
CA THR A 15 -1.03 -2.44 7.11
C THR A 15 -2.11 -2.65 6.04
N PRO A 16 -1.76 -3.22 4.87
CA PRO A 16 -2.77 -3.62 3.91
C PRO A 16 -3.64 -4.73 4.52
N ALA A 17 -4.94 -4.50 4.66
CA ALA A 17 -5.84 -5.57 5.02
C ALA A 17 -5.95 -6.57 3.86
N ASP A 18 -6.09 -7.87 4.14
CA ASP A 18 -6.33 -8.90 3.11
C ASP A 18 -7.49 -8.53 2.18
N SER A 19 -8.52 -7.86 2.72
CA SER A 19 -9.66 -7.36 1.95
C SER A 19 -9.31 -6.24 0.98
N LEU A 20 -8.35 -5.37 1.33
CA LEU A 20 -7.84 -4.32 0.44
C LEU A 20 -7.05 -4.93 -0.72
N LEU A 21 -6.17 -5.88 -0.42
CA LEU A 21 -5.38 -6.59 -1.43
C LEU A 21 -6.27 -7.44 -2.34
N SER A 22 -7.26 -8.13 -1.77
CA SER A 22 -8.24 -8.91 -2.54
C SER A 22 -9.04 -8.00 -3.49
N ALA A 23 -9.52 -6.86 -3.01
CA ALA A 23 -10.22 -5.90 -3.86
C ALA A 23 -9.32 -5.30 -4.95
N LEU A 24 -8.05 -5.09 -4.65
CA LEU A 24 -7.06 -4.64 -5.64
C LEU A 24 -6.80 -5.72 -6.70
N ALA A 25 -6.73 -7.00 -6.32
CA ALA A 25 -6.52 -8.13 -7.23
C ALA A 25 -7.66 -8.35 -8.24
N GLU A 26 -8.88 -7.88 -7.94
CA GLU A 26 -9.98 -7.85 -8.91
C GLU A 26 -9.68 -6.91 -10.11
N PHE A 27 -8.75 -5.97 -9.95
CA PHE A 27 -8.24 -5.15 -11.04
C PHE A 27 -6.96 -5.76 -11.62
N GLY A 28 -6.86 -5.83 -12.95
CA GLY A 28 -5.63 -6.22 -13.63
C GLY A 28 -4.46 -5.29 -13.30
N TRP A 29 -3.23 -5.80 -13.47
CA TRP A 29 -2.02 -5.03 -13.17
C TRP A 29 -1.81 -3.85 -14.13
N ASP A 30 -2.08 -4.05 -15.41
CA ASP A 30 -1.88 -3.01 -16.41
C ASP A 30 -2.92 -1.88 -16.27
N CYS A 31 -2.46 -0.65 -16.46
CA CYS A 31 -3.30 0.54 -16.56
C CYS A 31 -2.61 1.52 -17.50
N GLU A 32 -3.34 2.04 -18.48
CA GLU A 32 -2.82 3.10 -19.37
C GLU A 32 -2.71 4.44 -18.64
N GLU A 33 -3.39 4.59 -17.50
CA GLU A 33 -3.43 5.82 -16.72
C GLU A 33 -2.57 5.72 -15.45
N GLU A 34 -1.85 6.80 -15.14
CA GLU A 34 -1.20 6.97 -13.84
C GLU A 34 -2.27 7.25 -12.77
N LEU A 35 -2.50 6.30 -11.87
CA LEU A 35 -3.58 6.39 -10.88
C LEU A 35 -3.16 7.12 -9.60
N VAL A 36 -1.99 6.78 -9.07
CA VAL A 36 -1.42 7.32 -7.83
C VAL A 36 0.10 7.42 -7.94
N LEU A 37 0.70 8.27 -7.11
CA LEU A 37 2.14 8.44 -7.00
C LEU A 37 2.61 8.10 -5.59
N LEU A 38 3.48 7.11 -5.44
CA LEU A 38 4.23 6.89 -4.22
C LEU A 38 5.20 8.05 -4.02
N ARG A 39 5.09 8.76 -2.90
CA ARG A 39 5.91 9.92 -2.55
C ARG A 39 6.74 9.61 -1.30
N CYS A 40 7.82 10.36 -1.10
CA CYS A 40 8.72 10.17 0.03
C CYS A 40 8.05 10.35 1.40
N ASP A 41 6.99 11.15 1.48
CA ASP A 41 6.20 11.36 2.70
C ASP A 41 5.42 10.11 3.12
N HIS A 42 4.87 9.35 2.17
CA HIS A 42 4.25 8.04 2.46
C HIS A 42 5.26 7.07 3.07
N VAL A 43 6.42 6.90 2.42
CA VAL A 43 7.50 6.02 2.91
C VAL A 43 7.99 6.47 4.28
N ALA A 44 8.20 7.78 4.45
CA ALA A 44 8.64 8.32 5.73
C ALA A 44 7.58 8.16 6.83
N ALA A 45 6.29 8.15 6.51
CA ALA A 45 5.22 7.88 7.48
C ALA A 45 5.28 6.44 7.98
N MET A 46 5.36 5.46 7.07
CA MET A 46 5.51 4.04 7.42
C MET A 46 6.74 3.77 8.28
N LEU A 47 7.90 4.34 7.90
CA LEU A 47 9.13 4.20 8.68
C LEU A 47 9.02 4.85 10.07
N ARG A 48 8.35 6.00 10.19
CA ARG A 48 8.12 6.64 11.50
C ARG A 48 7.26 5.76 12.41
N GLN A 49 6.23 5.12 11.88
CA GLN A 49 5.36 4.21 12.63
C GLN A 49 6.09 2.93 13.06
N PHE A 50 6.92 2.37 12.19
CA PHE A 50 7.76 1.23 12.55
C PHE A 50 8.75 1.61 13.67
N LEU A 51 9.44 2.75 13.52
CA LEU A 51 10.40 3.23 14.52
C LEU A 51 9.76 3.62 15.85
N SER A 52 8.48 4.01 15.86
CA SER A 52 7.72 4.26 17.09
C SER A 52 7.19 2.97 17.74
N GLY A 53 7.24 1.83 17.04
CA GLY A 53 6.68 0.56 17.48
C GLY A 53 5.16 0.44 17.31
N GLU A 54 4.56 1.33 16.52
CA GLU A 54 3.12 1.31 16.20
C GLU A 54 2.77 0.16 15.24
N ILE A 55 3.70 -0.17 14.34
CA ILE A 55 3.61 -1.34 13.45
C ILE A 55 4.83 -2.23 13.60
N SER A 56 4.66 -3.53 13.32
CA SER A 56 5.75 -4.51 13.36
C SER A 56 6.64 -4.46 12.11
N ASP A 57 7.78 -5.15 12.18
CA ASP A 57 8.65 -5.43 11.03
C ASP A 57 7.90 -6.20 9.93
N LEU A 58 7.04 -7.14 10.31
CA LEU A 58 6.16 -7.85 9.38
C LEU A 58 5.20 -6.89 8.67
N ASN A 59 4.55 -5.99 9.41
CA ASN A 59 3.58 -5.05 8.82
C ASN A 59 4.23 -4.11 7.79
N ILE A 60 5.42 -3.57 8.09
CA ILE A 60 6.12 -2.69 7.14
C ILE A 60 6.64 -3.46 5.92
N SER A 61 7.04 -4.73 6.08
CA SER A 61 7.42 -5.61 4.97
C SER A 61 6.23 -5.90 4.07
N ASP A 62 5.10 -6.33 4.64
CA ASP A 62 3.89 -6.66 3.89
C ASP A 62 3.36 -5.45 3.10
N TRP A 63 3.46 -4.25 3.69
CA TRP A 63 3.15 -3.01 2.99
C TRP A 63 4.09 -2.75 1.80
N ALA A 64 5.39 -2.94 1.98
CA ALA A 64 6.37 -2.73 0.93
C ALA A 64 6.15 -3.71 -0.24
N ASP A 65 5.93 -4.99 0.08
CA ASP A 65 5.63 -6.03 -0.90
C ASP A 65 4.39 -5.65 -1.71
N ALA A 66 3.29 -5.27 -1.03
CA ALA A 66 2.05 -4.88 -1.69
C ALA A 66 2.17 -3.64 -2.61
N VAL A 67 3.11 -2.74 -2.32
CA VAL A 67 3.39 -1.54 -3.13
C VAL A 67 4.31 -1.86 -4.32
N GLU A 68 5.30 -2.74 -4.14
CA GLU A 68 6.24 -3.15 -5.19
C GLU A 68 5.57 -4.03 -6.25
N GLY A 69 4.74 -4.99 -5.82
CA GLY A 69 4.17 -6.00 -6.69
C GLY A 69 3.01 -6.75 -6.05
N ARG A 70 2.00 -7.09 -6.84
CA ARG A 70 1.05 -8.15 -6.49
C ARG A 70 1.52 -9.39 -7.24
N ASP A 71 2.14 -10.33 -6.54
CA ASP A 71 2.26 -11.71 -7.04
C ASP A 71 0.88 -12.40 -7.04
#